data_AF-A0A124G5W3-F1
#
_entry.id   AF-A0A124G5W3-F1
#
_cell.length_a   1.000
_cell.length_b   1.000
_cell.length_c   1.000
_cell.angle_alpha   90.00
_cell.angle_beta   90.00
_cell.angle_gamma   90.00
#
_symmetry.space_group_name_H-M   'P 1'
#
loop_
_entity.id
_entity.type
_entity.pdbx_description
1 polymer ?
#
loop_
_entity_poly.entity_id
_entity_poly.type
_entity_poly.pdbx_seq_one_letter_code
_entity_poly.pdbx_strand_id
1 'polypeptide(L)' 'MGTKTISISDDAYERLSRLKGGTGMSFSEVILKFTPPRKKLSEILKELGPNQELADSIEEASREMRKARMREVDFDAGT' A
#
# COMPACT_ATOMS: atom_id res chain seq x y z
N MET A 1 -24.55 -14.70 1.88
CA MET A 1 -23.18 -14.55 1.32
C MET A 1 -23.23 -13.52 0.22
N GLY A 2 -22.33 -12.53 0.22
CA GLY A 2 -22.28 -11.52 -0.85
C GLY A 2 -21.50 -12.05 -2.06
N THR A 3 -22.01 -11.80 -3.26
CA THR A 3 -21.29 -12.09 -4.50
C THR A 3 -20.34 -10.94 -4.83
N LYS A 4 -19.12 -11.26 -5.27
CA LYS A 4 -18.17 -10.27 -5.81
C LYS A 4 -17.83 -10.70 -7.23
N THR A 5 -18.03 -9.80 -8.18
CA THR A 5 -17.60 -9.98 -9.57
C THR A 5 -16.25 -9.31 -9.74
N ILE A 6 -15.33 -10.02 -10.37
CA ILE A 6 -14.03 -9.48 -10.77
C ILE A 6 -13.89 -9.66 -12.27
N SER A 7 -13.30 -8.66 -12.93
CA SER A 7 -12.88 -8.75 -14.32
C SER A 7 -11.40 -9.11 -14.33
N ILE A 8 -11.03 -10.10 -15.13
CA ILE A 8 -9.64 -10.53 -15.33
C ILE A 8 -9.36 -10.59 -16.83
N SER A 9 -8.09 -10.50 -17.21
CA SER A 9 -7.70 -10.71 -18.60
C SER A 9 -7.90 -12.17 -19.00
N ASP A 10 -8.08 -12.41 -20.30
CA ASP A 10 -8.20 -13.76 -20.86
C ASP A 10 -6.96 -14.62 -20.51
N ASP A 11 -5.77 -14.02 -20.58
CA ASP A 11 -4.52 -14.69 -20.23
C ASP A 11 -4.47 -15.14 -18.75
N ALA A 12 -5.05 -14.34 -17.86
CA ALA A 12 -5.19 -14.69 -16.45
C ALA A 12 -6.24 -15.79 -16.22
N TYR A 13 -7.35 -15.75 -16.98
CA TYR A 13 -8.38 -16.80 -16.93
C TYR A 13 -7.82 -18.15 -17.37
N GLU A 14 -7.05 -18.21 -18.47
CA GLU A 14 -6.44 -19.43 -18.98
C GLU A 14 -5.46 -20.05 -17.97
N ARG A 15 -4.62 -19.23 -17.33
CA ARG A 15 -3.73 -19.69 -16.26
C ARG A 15 -4.52 -20.26 -15.09
N LEU A 16 -5.60 -19.60 -14.70
CA LEU A 16 -6.47 -20.06 -13.62
C LEU A 16 -7.18 -21.38 -13.97
N SER A 17 -7.64 -21.53 -15.20
CA SER A 17 -8.27 -22.76 -15.73
C SER A 17 -7.29 -23.95 -15.69
N ARG A 18 -6.05 -23.74 -16.13
CA ARG A 18 -4.99 -24.75 -16.07
C ARG A 18 -4.64 -25.14 -14.62
N LEU A 19 -4.57 -24.15 -13.73
CA LEU A 19 -4.31 -24.38 -12.29
C LEU A 19 -5.43 -25.14 -11.60
N LYS A 20 -6.69 -24.84 -11.96
CA LYS A 20 -7.85 -25.59 -11.47
C LYS A 20 -7.71 -27.07 -11.86
N GLY A 21 -7.38 -27.38 -13.12
CA GLY A 21 -7.21 -28.75 -13.58
C GLY A 21 -8.42 -29.65 -13.28
N GLY A 22 -8.34 -30.95 -13.56
CA GLY A 22 -9.41 -31.91 -13.28
C GLY A 22 -9.70 -32.15 -11.78
N THR A 23 -9.27 -31.25 -10.88
CA THR A 23 -9.26 -31.45 -9.43
C THR A 23 -10.64 -31.36 -8.75
N GLY A 24 -11.70 -31.07 -9.51
CA GLY A 24 -13.05 -30.88 -8.98
C GLY A 24 -13.24 -29.59 -8.15
N MET A 25 -12.18 -28.83 -7.87
CA MET A 25 -12.25 -27.56 -7.15
C MET A 25 -12.96 -26.49 -7.97
N SER A 26 -13.64 -25.57 -7.28
CA SER A 26 -14.18 -24.34 -7.84
C SER A 26 -13.09 -23.29 -8.11
N PHE A 27 -13.35 -22.35 -9.01
CA PHE A 27 -12.42 -21.24 -9.27
C PHE A 27 -12.12 -20.42 -8.00
N SER A 28 -13.12 -20.20 -7.15
CA SER A 28 -12.95 -19.47 -5.89
C SER A 28 -11.97 -20.16 -4.95
N GLU A 29 -12.03 -21.49 -4.82
CA GLU A 29 -11.10 -22.25 -3.98
C GLU A 29 -9.68 -22.21 -4.52
N VAL A 30 -9.51 -22.28 -5.84
CA VAL A 30 -8.20 -22.15 -6.49
C VAL A 30 -7.62 -20.76 -6.23
N ILE A 31 -8.42 -19.69 -6.39
CA ILE A 31 -7.98 -18.32 -6.10
C ILE A 31 -7.53 -18.20 -4.64
N LEU A 32 -8.31 -18.70 -3.70
CA LEU A 32 -7.97 -18.63 -2.27
C LEU A 32 -6.74 -19.47 -1.90
N LYS A 33 -6.52 -20.60 -2.58
CA LYS A 33 -5.36 -21.47 -2.34
C LYS A 33 -4.05 -20.84 -2.79
N PHE A 34 -4.07 -20.13 -3.93
CA PHE A 34 -2.86 -19.59 -4.55
C PHE A 34 -2.64 -18.10 -4.30
N THR A 35 -3.67 -17.36 -3.86
CA THR A 35 -3.53 -15.95 -3.50
C THR A 35 -3.16 -15.86 -2.03
N PRO A 36 -1.98 -15.32 -1.67
CA PRO A 36 -1.64 -15.14 -0.27
C PRO A 36 -2.69 -14.22 0.39
N PRO A 37 -3.03 -14.45 1.67
CA PRO A 37 -3.89 -13.55 2.39
C PRO A 37 -3.29 -12.14 2.32
N ARG A 38 -4.15 -11.13 2.13
CA ARG A 38 -3.69 -9.74 2.17
C ARG A 38 -3.05 -9.49 3.54
N LYS A 39 -1.74 -9.30 3.56
CA LYS A 39 -1.03 -8.85 4.75
C LYS A 39 -1.62 -7.51 5.16
N LYS A 40 -1.85 -7.34 6.46
CA LYS A 40 -2.20 -6.02 6.99
C LYS A 40 -1.02 -5.08 6.77
N LEU A 41 -1.30 -3.80 6.55
CA LEU A 41 -0.25 -2.78 6.40
C LEU A 41 0.73 -2.82 7.59
N SER A 42 0.23 -3.07 8.79
CA SER A 42 1.06 -3.22 10.00
C SER A 42 2.03 -4.41 9.94
N GLU A 43 1.68 -5.51 9.26
CA GLU A 43 2.57 -6.66 9.07
C GLU A 43 3.65 -6.34 8.06
N ILE A 44 3.29 -5.66 6.96
CA ILE A 44 4.25 -5.19 5.95
C ILE A 44 5.25 -4.21 6.58
N LEU A 45 4.77 -3.26 7.38
CA LEU A 45 5.64 -2.29 8.06
C LEU A 45 6.58 -2.95 9.08
N LYS A 46 6.15 -4.04 9.75
CA LYS A 46 7.02 -4.83 10.62
C LYS A 46 8.12 -5.54 9.84
N GLU A 47 7.81 -6.09 8.67
CA GLU A 47 8.79 -6.77 7.81
C GLU A 47 9.83 -5.82 7.23
N LEU A 48 9.43 -4.61 6.85
CA LEU A 48 10.35 -3.57 6.36
C LEU A 48 11.31 -3.08 7.44
N GLY A 49 10.93 -3.21 8.71
CA GLY A 49 11.74 -2.79 9.86
C GLY A 49 11.85 -1.26 9.98
N PRO A 50 12.46 -0.78 11.08
CA PRO A 50 12.73 0.64 11.25
C PRO A 50 13.80 1.10 10.24
N ASN A 51 13.52 2.19 9.54
CA ASN A 51 14.50 2.87 8.70
C ASN A 51 15.06 4.08 9.46
N GLN A 52 16.24 3.90 10.07
CA GLN A 52 16.93 4.93 10.85
C GLN A 52 17.28 6.16 9.99
N GLU A 53 17.79 5.96 8.78
CA GLU A 53 18.16 7.04 7.86
C GLU A 53 16.94 7.93 7.52
N LEU A 54 15.78 7.30 7.28
CA LEU A 54 14.54 8.04 7.07
C LEU A 54 14.09 8.77 8.34
N ALA A 55 14.21 8.14 9.52
CA ALA A 55 13.86 8.78 10.78
C ALA A 55 14.74 10.02 11.06
N ASP A 56 16.06 9.88 10.84
CA ASP A 56 17.04 10.94 11.04
C ASP A 56 16.80 12.11 10.09
N SER A 57 16.55 11.84 8.80
CA SER A 57 16.22 12.87 7.82
C SER A 57 14.92 13.63 8.12
N ILE A 58 13.89 12.93 8.64
CA ILE A 58 12.65 13.56 9.10
C ILE A 58 12.91 14.42 10.34
N GLU A 59 13.71 13.95 11.29
CA GLU A 59 14.07 14.72 12.48
C GLU A 59 14.85 15.99 12.12
N GLU A 60 15.83 15.86 11.23
CA GLU A 60 16.64 16.98 10.73
C GLU A 60 15.76 18.02 10.03
N ALA A 61 14.92 17.58 9.09
CA ALA A 61 13.97 18.47 8.40
C ALA A 61 13.02 19.17 9.39
N SER A 62 12.47 18.43 10.36
CA SER A 62 11.61 18.98 11.42
C SER A 62 12.32 20.04 12.27
N ARG A 63 13.60 19.81 12.57
CA ARG A 63 14.43 20.72 13.36
C ARG A 63 14.71 22.01 12.60
N GLU A 64 15.05 21.91 11.31
CA GLU A 64 15.28 23.08 10.45
C GLU A 64 14.00 23.90 10.25
N MET A 65 12.85 23.24 10.04
CA MET A 65 11.55 23.93 9.98
C MET A 65 11.21 24.70 11.26
N ARG A 66 11.54 24.13 12.45
CA ARG A 66 11.32 24.82 13.74
C ARG A 66 12.27 26.00 13.96
N LYS A 67 13.50 25.93 13.44
CA LYS A 67 14.48 27.02 13.50
C LYS A 67 14.18 28.12 12.50
N ALA A 68 13.49 27.81 11.40
CA ALA A 68 13.10 28.79 10.41
C ALA A 68 12.13 29.81 11.03
N ARG A 69 12.62 31.04 11.25
CA ARG A 69 11.80 32.16 11.70
C ARG A 69 10.87 32.55 10.55
N MET A 70 9.56 32.62 10.82
CA MET A 70 8.61 33.19 9.86
C MET A 70 9.05 34.62 9.54
N ARG A 71 9.16 34.95 8.25
CA ARG A 71 9.46 36.31 7.81
C ARG A 71 8.31 37.21 8.29
N GLU A 72 8.62 38.27 9.03
CA GLU A 72 7.62 39.31 9.32
C GLU A 72 7.20 39.91 7.98
N VAL A 73 5.91 39.79 7.69
CA VAL A 73 5.29 40.42 6.53
C VAL A 73 4.58 41.64 7.07
N ASP A 74 5.18 42.82 6.85
CA ASP A 74 4.50 44.08 7.17
C ASP A 74 3.33 44.24 6.20
N PHE A 75 2.13 44.09 6.72
CA PHE A 75 0.92 44.53 6.06
C PHE A 75 0.82 46.04 6.24
N ASP A 76 1.70 46.80 5.58
CA ASP A 76 1.47 48.23 5.38
C ASP A 76 0.25 48.35 4.46
N ALA A 77 -0.90 48.51 5.12
CA ALA A 77 -2.14 48.91 4.51
C ALA A 77 -1.92 50.27 3.85
N GLY A 78 -1.81 50.27 2.53
CA GLY A 78 -1.98 51.46 1.72
C GLY A 78 -3.37 52.02 1.95
N THR A 79 -3.47 53.03 2.81
CA THR A 79 -4.50 54.08 2.79
C THR A 79 -4.28 55.00 1.60
#